data_AF-R7T590-F1
#
_entry.id   AF-R7T590-F1
#
_cell.length_a   1.000
_cell.length_b   1.000
_cell.length_c   1.000
_cell.angle_alpha   90.00
_cell.angle_beta   90.00
_cell.angle_gamma   90.00
#
_symmetry.space_group_name_H-M   'P 1'
#
loop_
_entity.id
_entity.type
_entity.pdbx_description
1 polymer ?
#
loop_
_entity_poly.entity_id
_entity_poly.type
_entity_poly.pdbx_seq_one_letter_code
_entity_poly.pdbx_strand_id
1 'polypeptide(L)'
;QWGISVLTMDHELTNEAIISLRQILLPIGESPECVIMCKNGQQFSGFFISVNCMLDMVDEGKKIDVVHGLNKFKTVCPDFVPTEEQLLQLSHLARDYISYGDYNN
;
A
#
# COMPACT_ATOMS: atom_id res chain seq x y z
N GLN A 1 16.32 17.66 -10.93
CA GLN A 1 16.26 18.25 -9.57
C GLN A 1 15.49 17.25 -8.73
N TRP A 2 16.09 16.63 -7.72
CA TRP A 2 15.40 15.67 -6.86
C TRP A 2 14.50 16.46 -5.90
N GLY A 3 13.19 16.39 -6.10
CA GLY A 3 12.20 17.00 -5.22
C GLY A 3 11.75 15.98 -4.17
N ILE A 4 11.51 16.44 -2.95
CA ILE A 4 10.84 15.64 -1.93
C ILE A 4 9.36 15.99 -1.98
N SER A 5 8.52 15.04 -2.39
CA SER A 5 7.06 15.17 -2.31
C SER A 5 6.61 14.70 -0.93
N VAL A 6 6.05 15.61 -0.13
CA VAL A 6 5.52 15.29 1.21
C VAL A 6 3.99 15.28 1.13
N LEU A 7 3.38 14.13 1.40
CA LEU A 7 1.94 13.99 1.56
C LEU A 7 1.64 13.71 3.03
N THR A 8 0.79 14.54 3.63
CA THR A 8 0.29 14.34 4.99
C THR A 8 -1.15 13.88 4.94
N MET A 9 -1.47 12.87 5.73
CA MET A 9 -2.81 12.33 5.86
C MET A 9 -3.18 12.28 7.34
N ASP A 10 -4.36 12.81 7.67
CA ASP A 10 -4.90 12.91 9.03
C ASP A 10 -6.14 12.03 9.25
N HIS A 11 -6.52 11.25 8.24
CA HIS A 11 -7.62 10.29 8.28
C HIS A 11 -7.11 8.84 8.24
N GLU A 12 -8.04 7.89 8.29
CA GLU A 12 -7.77 6.45 8.30
C GLU A 12 -7.14 5.97 6.99
N LEU A 13 -6.23 5.00 7.08
CA LEU A 13 -5.51 4.43 5.95
C LEU A 13 -6.33 3.33 5.24
N THR A 14 -7.45 3.73 4.65
CA THR A 14 -8.37 2.83 3.90
C THR A 14 -7.75 2.35 2.58
N ASN A 15 -8.35 1.35 1.92
CA ASN A 15 -7.91 0.89 0.60
C ASN A 15 -7.92 2.04 -0.42
N GLU A 16 -8.99 2.82 -0.47
CA GLU A 16 -9.11 3.97 -1.37
C GLU A 16 -7.99 4.99 -1.15
N ALA A 17 -7.68 5.32 0.11
CA ALA A 17 -6.60 6.23 0.46
C ALA A 17 -5.24 5.66 0.02
N ILE A 18 -4.97 4.38 0.27
CA ILE A 18 -3.72 3.72 -0.14
C ILE A 18 -3.57 3.72 -1.66
N ILE A 19 -4.63 3.37 -2.39
CA ILE A 19 -4.63 3.31 -3.87
C ILE A 19 -4.38 4.70 -4.45
N SER A 20 -5.07 5.72 -3.94
CA SER A 20 -4.89 7.10 -4.36
C SER A 20 -3.46 7.59 -4.10
N LEU A 21 -2.92 7.30 -2.90
CA LEU A 21 -1.53 7.65 -2.54
C LEU A 21 -0.52 6.93 -3.43
N ARG A 22 -0.73 5.64 -3.74
CA ARG A 22 0.13 4.88 -4.66
C ARG A 22 0.20 5.55 -6.03
N GLN A 23 -0.92 5.97 -6.60
CA GLN A 23 -0.92 6.64 -7.91
C GLN A 23 -0.15 7.97 -7.90
N ILE A 24 -0.22 8.73 -6.80
CA ILE A 24 0.50 10.00 -6.67
C ILE A 24 2.00 9.76 -6.47
N LEU A 25 2.38 8.77 -5.66
CA LEU A 25 3.76 8.56 -5.22
C LEU A 25 4.56 7.62 -6.12
N LEU A 26 3.89 6.65 -6.75
CA LEU A 26 4.47 5.57 -7.53
C LEU A 26 3.74 5.44 -8.88
N PRO A 27 3.76 6.49 -9.73
CA PRO A 27 3.13 6.42 -11.05
C PRO A 27 3.75 5.29 -11.88
N ILE A 28 2.89 4.55 -12.58
CA ILE A 28 3.27 3.39 -13.40
C ILE A 28 4.32 3.83 -14.43
N GLY A 29 5.47 3.14 -14.45
CA GLY A 29 6.56 3.37 -15.40
C GLY A 29 7.67 4.30 -14.90
N GLU A 30 7.56 4.86 -13.69
CA GLU A 30 8.64 5.57 -13.02
C GLU A 30 9.11 4.82 -11.78
N SER A 31 10.43 4.82 -11.53
CA SER A 31 11.02 4.32 -10.28
C SER A 31 11.54 5.51 -9.46
N PRO A 32 10.65 6.26 -8.78
CA PRO A 32 11.12 7.22 -7.80
C PRO A 32 11.57 6.47 -6.54
N GLU A 33 12.78 6.78 -6.06
CA GLU A 33 13.15 6.47 -4.67
C GLU A 33 12.20 7.25 -3.74
N CYS A 34 11.16 6.59 -3.23
CA CYS A 34 10.16 7.18 -2.34
C CYS A 34 10.45 6.81 -0.88
N VAL A 35 10.47 7.80 0.01
CA VAL A 35 10.59 7.60 1.46
C VAL A 35 9.21 7.78 2.09
N ILE A 36 8.75 6.78 2.84
CA ILE A 36 7.43 6.75 3.46
C ILE A 36 7.57 6.66 4.98
N MET A 37 7.07 7.67 5.70
CA MET A 37 7.15 7.72 7.16
C MET A 37 5.77 8.01 7.78
N CYS A 38 5.38 7.21 8.76
CA CYS A 38 4.22 7.45 9.62
C CYS A 38 4.65 8.02 10.99
N LYS A 39 3.69 8.44 11.82
CA LYS A 39 3.96 9.08 13.12
C LYS A 39 4.88 8.26 14.05
N ASN A 40 4.69 6.94 14.11
CA ASN A 40 5.54 6.01 14.86
C ASN A 40 6.61 5.34 13.98
N GLY A 41 6.75 5.77 12.71
CA GLY A 41 7.78 5.34 11.76
C GLY A 41 7.72 3.89 11.27
N GLN A 42 6.81 3.06 11.77
CA GLN A 42 6.92 1.61 11.59
C GLN A 42 5.63 0.94 11.09
N GLN A 43 4.51 1.05 11.83
CA GLN A 43 3.32 0.24 11.56
C GLN A 43 2.63 0.63 10.23
N PHE A 44 2.26 1.90 10.06
CA PHE A 44 1.51 2.32 8.87
C PHE A 44 2.38 2.45 7.62
N SER A 45 3.63 2.92 7.75
CA SER A 45 4.61 2.89 6.65
C SER A 45 4.77 1.46 6.12
N GLY A 46 4.93 0.53 7.03
CA GLY A 46 5.09 -0.87 6.71
C GLY A 46 3.86 -1.54 6.12
N PHE A 47 2.68 -1.27 6.70
CA PHE A 47 1.41 -1.71 6.14
C PHE A 47 1.20 -1.19 4.72
N PHE A 48 1.46 0.10 4.47
CA PHE A 48 1.38 0.70 3.14
C PHE A 48 2.32 0.01 2.14
N ILE A 49 3.59 -0.22 2.52
CA ILE A 49 4.56 -0.94 1.67
C ILE A 49 4.06 -2.36 1.37
N SER A 50 3.54 -3.08 2.38
CA SER A 50 2.97 -4.42 2.22
C SER A 50 1.85 -4.44 1.18
N VAL A 51 0.93 -3.49 1.30
CA VAL A 51 -0.21 -3.34 0.39
C VAL A 51 0.29 -3.03 -1.02
N ASN A 52 1.28 -2.15 -1.18
CA ASN A 52 1.85 -1.85 -2.48
C ASN A 52 2.49 -3.09 -3.13
N CYS A 53 3.24 -3.90 -2.38
CA CYS A 53 3.74 -5.17 -2.90
C CYS A 53 2.63 -6.14 -3.34
N MET A 54 1.47 -6.11 -2.68
CA MET A 54 0.30 -6.90 -3.09
C MET A 54 -0.35 -6.31 -4.36
N LEU A 55 -0.40 -4.98 -4.48
CA LEU A 55 -0.92 -4.30 -5.67
C LEU A 55 -0.01 -4.52 -6.89
N ASP A 56 1.31 -4.57 -6.70
CA ASP A 56 2.28 -4.96 -7.75
C ASP A 56 1.91 -6.34 -8.33
N MET A 57 1.45 -7.28 -7.50
CA MET A 57 0.99 -8.59 -7.99
C MET A 57 -0.23 -8.46 -8.90
N VAL A 58 -1.17 -7.57 -8.56
CA VAL A 58 -2.36 -7.33 -9.39
C VAL A 58 -1.97 -6.69 -10.72
N ASP A 59 -1.04 -5.72 -10.71
CA ASP A 59 -0.49 -5.10 -11.92
C ASP A 59 0.20 -6.15 -12.81
N GLU A 60 0.82 -7.18 -12.22
CA GLU A 60 1.41 -8.34 -12.92
C GLU A 60 0.38 -9.40 -13.36
N GLY A 61 -0.92 -9.17 -13.16
CA GLY A 61 -1.99 -10.12 -13.49
C GLY A 61 -2.10 -11.33 -12.54
N LYS A 62 -1.46 -11.27 -11.37
CA LYS A 62 -1.50 -12.30 -10.32
C LYS A 62 -2.60 -11.99 -9.30
N LYS A 63 -3.03 -13.02 -8.58
CA LYS A 63 -3.94 -12.86 -7.44
C LYS A 63 -3.17 -12.32 -6.23
N ILE A 64 -3.82 -11.46 -5.44
CA ILE A 64 -3.27 -11.02 -4.16
C ILE A 64 -3.08 -12.22 -3.23
N ASP A 65 -1.88 -12.34 -2.65
CA ASP A 65 -1.58 -13.22 -1.54
C ASP A 65 -1.30 -12.37 -0.29
N VAL A 66 -2.32 -12.24 0.56
CA VAL A 66 -2.27 -11.46 1.81
C VAL A 66 -1.20 -12.01 2.76
N VAL A 67 -1.07 -13.34 2.84
CA VAL A 67 -0.09 -13.99 3.71
C VAL A 67 1.32 -13.69 3.21
N HIS A 68 1.54 -13.77 1.90
CA HIS A 68 2.82 -13.42 1.30
C HIS A 68 3.20 -11.97 1.57
N GLY A 69 2.31 -11.01 1.31
CA GLY A 69 2.62 -9.60 1.49
C GLY A 69 2.88 -9.24 2.96
N LEU A 70 2.12 -9.81 3.90
CA LEU A 70 2.37 -9.64 5.33
C LEU A 70 3.69 -10.29 5.78
N ASN A 71 4.02 -11.48 5.26
CA ASN A 71 5.30 -12.13 5.56
C ASN A 71 6.49 -11.33 5.06
N LYS A 72 6.40 -10.72 3.87
CA LYS A 72 7.42 -9.80 3.36
C LYS A 72 7.61 -8.63 4.30
N PHE A 73 6.54 -8.06 4.83
CA PHE A 73 6.66 -6.97 5.78
C PHE A 73 7.24 -7.36 7.12
N LYS A 74 6.89 -8.55 7.64
CA LYS A 74 7.49 -9.08 8.87
C LYS A 74 9.00 -9.26 8.79
N THR A 75 9.60 -9.33 7.61
CA THR A 75 11.07 -9.32 7.47
C THR A 75 11.71 -7.98 7.86
N VAL A 76 10.95 -6.88 7.78
CA VAL A 76 11.39 -5.51 8.10
C VAL A 76 10.81 -5.03 9.44
N CYS A 77 9.61 -5.49 9.79
CA CYS A 77 8.95 -5.20 11.07
C CYS A 77 8.38 -6.49 11.67
N PRO A 78 9.21 -7.29 12.37
CA PRO A 78 8.80 -8.59 12.91
C PRO A 78 7.63 -8.52 13.88
N ASP A 79 7.56 -7.46 14.68
CA ASP A 79 6.53 -7.25 15.69
C ASP A 79 5.21 -6.71 15.12
N PHE A 80 5.13 -6.54 13.80
CA PHE A 80 3.87 -6.12 13.20
C PHE A 80 2.85 -7.25 13.23
N VAL A 81 1.73 -6.94 13.87
CA VAL A 81 0.53 -7.76 13.85
C VAL A 81 -0.60 -6.88 13.31
N PRO A 82 -1.14 -7.19 12.11
CA PRO A 82 -2.27 -6.44 11.60
C PRO A 82 -3.49 -6.64 12.51
N THR A 83 -4.26 -5.58 12.70
CA THR A 83 -5.54 -5.66 13.41
C THR A 83 -6.57 -6.45 12.60
N GLU A 84 -7.66 -6.90 13.23
CA GLU A 84 -8.76 -7.56 12.51
C GLU A 84 -9.37 -6.66 11.42
N GLU A 85 -9.48 -5.36 11.71
CA GLU A 85 -9.92 -4.34 10.76
C GLU A 85 -8.99 -4.23 9.55
N GLN A 86 -7.67 -4.22 9.77
CA GLN A 86 -6.68 -4.23 8.69
C GLN A 86 -6.75 -5.52 7.87
N LEU A 87 -6.96 -6.68 8.50
CA LEU A 87 -7.14 -7.95 7.78
C LEU A 87 -8.42 -7.95 6.94
N LEU A 88 -9.53 -7.42 7.48
CA LEU A 88 -10.78 -7.27 6.75
C LEU A 88 -10.63 -6.33 5.57
N GLN A 89 -9.95 -5.19 5.76
CA GLN A 89 -9.60 -4.25 4.71
C GLN A 89 -8.80 -4.94 3.60
N LEU A 90 -7.76 -5.73 3.94
CA LEU A 90 -6.94 -6.46 2.97
C LEU A 90 -7.73 -7.48 2.15
N SER A 91 -8.78 -8.10 2.74
CA SER A 91 -9.63 -9.06 2.03
C SER A 91 -10.39 -8.45 0.84
N HIS A 92 -10.60 -7.14 0.88
CA HIS A 92 -11.28 -6.37 -0.16
C HIS A 92 -10.34 -5.69 -1.16
N LEU A 93 -9.03 -5.66 -0.87
CA LEU A 93 -8.04 -4.87 -1.58
C LEU A 93 -8.04 -5.11 -3.10
N ALA A 94 -8.06 -6.36 -3.55
CA ALA A 94 -8.03 -6.69 -4.98
C ALA A 94 -9.26 -6.13 -5.72
N ARG A 95 -10.45 -6.30 -5.13
CA ARG A 95 -11.71 -5.80 -5.70
C ARG A 95 -11.70 -4.28 -5.75
N ASP A 96 -11.28 -3.65 -4.65
CA ASP A 96 -11.29 -2.19 -4.53
C ASP A 96 -10.30 -1.57 -5.52
N TYR A 97 -9.12 -2.18 -5.71
CA TYR A 97 -8.13 -1.74 -6.69
C TYR A 97 -8.60 -1.86 -8.14
N ILE A 98 -9.19 -2.99 -8.52
CA ILE A 98 -9.73 -3.19 -9.86
C ILE A 98 -10.87 -2.20 -10.14
N SER A 99 -11.80 -2.04 -9.19
CA SER A 99 -12.93 -1.11 -9.33
C SER A 99 -12.47 0.34 -9.46
N TYR A 100 -11.40 0.72 -8.76
CA TYR A 100 -10.81 2.04 -8.86
C TYR A 100 -10.13 2.29 -10.22
N GLY A 101 -9.48 1.27 -10.80
CA GLY A 101 -8.93 1.32 -12.15
C GLY A 101 -10.01 1.47 -13.23
N ASP A 102 -11.15 0.81 -13.05
CA ASP A 102 -12.30 0.90 -13.97
C ASP A 102 -13.00 2.27 -13.92
N TYR A 103 -13.00 2.96 -12.78
CA TYR A 103 -13.63 4.28 -12.63
C TYR A 103 -12.83 5.42 -13.28
N ASN A 104 -11.52 5.24 -13.46
CA ASN A 104 -10.60 6.25 -13.99
C ASN A 104 -10.20 6.04 -15.46
N ASN A 105 -10.80 5.05 -16.15
CA ASN A 105 -10.66 4.79 -17.59
C ASN A 105 -11.95 5.17 -18.35
#